data_AF-A0A662P0E5-F1
#
_entry.id   AF-A0A662P0E5-F1
#
_cell.length_a   1.000
_cell.length_b   1.000
_cell.length_c   1.000
_cell.angle_alpha   90.00
_cell.angle_beta   90.00
_cell.angle_gamma   90.00
#
_symmetry.space_group_name_H-M   'P 1'
#
loop_
_entity.id
_entity.type
_entity.pdbx_description
1 polymer ?
#
loop_
_entity_poly.entity_id
_entity_poly.type
_entity_poly.pdbx_seq_one_letter_code
_entity_poly.pdbx_strand_id
1 'polypeptide(L)'
;ISFYGSSVRRMGPDERNIASFISKTLSGKKFPGVELRDEGVLETIEAIEYDEGFLLEMSGKDLREIEFLPDRDYLFVLGDHLGIPEEILKYLKTNEFGEISVGPLKYFSSHCIVMVHNEMDRRFCS
;
A
#
# COMPACT_ATOMS: atom_id res chain seq x y z
N ILE A 1 0.94 -11.75 -0.20
CA ILE A 1 2.16 -11.81 0.67
C ILE A 1 2.19 -10.52 1.47
N SER A 2 2.29 -10.63 2.79
CA SER A 2 2.30 -9.46 3.68
C SER A 2 3.67 -9.30 4.33
N PHE A 3 4.15 -8.06 4.40
CA PHE A 3 5.41 -7.70 5.05
C PHE A 3 5.12 -6.72 6.19
N TYR A 4 5.44 -7.11 7.42
CA TYR A 4 5.21 -6.28 8.61
C TYR A 4 6.50 -5.59 9.02
N GLY A 5 6.59 -4.28 8.77
CA GLY A 5 7.80 -3.49 9.03
C GLY A 5 8.32 -3.57 10.48
N SER A 6 7.42 -3.71 11.45
CA SER A 6 7.76 -3.83 12.88
C SER A 6 8.54 -5.12 13.22
N SER A 7 8.27 -6.21 12.50
CA SER A 7 8.77 -7.55 12.83
C SER A 7 9.67 -8.16 11.76
N VAL A 8 9.72 -7.61 10.55
CA VAL A 8 10.62 -8.07 9.49
C VAL A 8 12.08 -7.95 9.93
N ARG A 9 12.91 -8.95 9.59
CA ARG A 9 14.33 -9.01 9.96
C ARG A 9 15.18 -9.47 8.78
N ARG A 10 16.39 -8.93 8.68
CA ARG A 10 17.43 -9.32 7.70
C ARG A 10 17.01 -9.15 6.23
N MET A 11 16.02 -8.32 5.96
CA MET A 11 15.62 -7.92 4.62
C MET A 11 16.39 -6.65 4.25
N GLY A 12 17.22 -6.75 3.23
CA GLY A 12 17.92 -5.60 2.65
C GLY A 12 17.03 -4.85 1.66
N PRO A 13 17.31 -3.57 1.37
CA PRO A 13 16.51 -2.77 0.44
C PRO A 13 16.80 -3.09 -1.03
N ASP A 14 17.83 -3.90 -1.33
CA ASP A 14 18.17 -4.25 -2.70
C ASP A 14 17.15 -5.22 -3.31
N GLU A 15 16.80 -4.99 -4.58
CA GLU A 15 15.78 -5.77 -5.29
C GLU A 15 16.06 -7.27 -5.28
N ARG A 16 17.34 -7.66 -5.34
CA ARG A 16 17.74 -9.07 -5.36
C ARG A 16 17.45 -9.76 -4.03
N ASN A 17 17.68 -9.08 -2.91
CA ASN A 17 17.34 -9.57 -1.58
C ASN A 17 15.82 -9.70 -1.42
N ILE A 18 15.07 -8.65 -1.76
CA ILE A 18 13.59 -8.65 -1.70
C ILE A 18 13.00 -9.78 -2.56
N ALA A 19 13.48 -9.94 -3.79
CA ALA A 19 13.07 -11.02 -4.67
C ALA A 19 13.40 -12.40 -4.08
N SER A 20 14.54 -12.55 -3.40
CA SER A 20 14.89 -13.80 -2.72
C SER A 20 13.94 -14.10 -1.55
N PHE A 21 13.52 -13.08 -0.81
CA PHE A 21 12.51 -13.23 0.25
C PHE A 21 11.18 -13.69 -0.36
N ILE A 22 10.66 -12.98 -1.35
CA ILE A 22 9.40 -13.33 -2.04
C ILE A 22 9.45 -14.77 -2.56
N SER A 23 10.48 -15.12 -3.34
CA SER A 23 10.63 -16.45 -3.94
C SER A 23 10.69 -17.57 -2.90
N LYS A 24 11.45 -17.38 -1.81
CA LYS A 24 11.55 -18.37 -0.72
C LYS A 24 10.25 -18.47 0.08
N THR A 25 9.56 -17.36 0.31
CA THR A 25 8.26 -17.35 0.97
C THR A 25 7.24 -18.15 0.15
N LEU A 26 7.20 -17.95 -1.16
CA LEU A 26 6.36 -18.74 -2.08
C LEU A 26 6.71 -20.23 -2.09
N SER A 27 7.97 -20.59 -1.82
CA SER A 27 8.38 -21.99 -1.65
C SER A 27 8.12 -22.55 -0.23
N GLY A 28 7.36 -21.83 0.60
CA GLY A 28 6.99 -22.25 1.96
C GLY A 28 8.00 -21.91 3.06
N LYS A 29 9.08 -21.19 2.75
CA LYS A 29 10.03 -20.74 3.79
C LYS A 29 9.42 -19.62 4.63
N LYS A 30 9.49 -19.76 5.95
CA LYS A 30 9.03 -18.73 6.89
C LYS A 30 10.15 -17.73 7.20
N PHE A 31 9.79 -16.46 7.27
CA PHE A 31 10.65 -15.38 7.75
C PHE A 31 9.89 -14.58 8.84
N PRO A 32 10.58 -14.04 9.85
CA PRO A 32 9.96 -13.11 10.79
C PRO A 32 9.31 -11.95 10.04
N GLY A 33 8.06 -11.62 10.38
CA GLY A 33 7.32 -10.52 9.78
C GLY A 33 6.96 -10.66 8.31
N VAL A 34 7.02 -11.88 7.75
CA VAL A 34 6.57 -12.16 6.38
C VAL A 34 5.55 -13.28 6.40
N GLU A 35 4.36 -13.01 5.87
CA GLU A 35 3.25 -13.96 5.83
C GLU A 35 2.81 -14.25 4.40
N LEU A 36 2.52 -15.52 4.15
CA LEU A 36 1.90 -15.99 2.93
C LEU A 36 0.48 -16.44 3.27
N ARG A 37 -0.50 -15.84 2.59
CA ARG A 37 -1.91 -16.22 2.64
C ARG A 37 -2.36 -16.53 1.21
N ASP A 38 -3.18 -17.56 1.06
CA ASP A 38 -3.78 -17.98 -0.21
C ASP A 38 -5.14 -17.27 -0.35
N GLU A 39 -5.07 -15.97 -0.61
CA GLU A 39 -6.22 -15.07 -0.63
C GLU A 39 -6.06 -14.05 -1.76
N GLY A 40 -7.18 -13.57 -2.30
CA GLY A 40 -7.20 -12.51 -3.28
C GLY A 40 -7.02 -11.12 -2.64
N VAL A 41 -7.00 -10.10 -3.49
CA VAL A 41 -6.81 -8.71 -3.05
C VAL A 41 -7.98 -8.23 -2.20
N LEU A 42 -9.21 -8.63 -2.53
CA LEU A 42 -10.41 -8.23 -1.78
C LEU A 42 -10.39 -8.80 -0.38
N GLU A 43 -10.15 -10.10 -0.26
CA GLU A 43 -10.02 -10.79 1.02
C GLU A 43 -8.89 -10.20 1.86
N THR A 44 -7.79 -9.79 1.20
CA THR A 44 -6.69 -9.09 1.88
C THR A 44 -7.14 -7.75 2.46
N ILE A 45 -7.88 -6.94 1.69
CA ILE A 45 -8.37 -5.62 2.14
C ILE A 45 -9.35 -5.80 3.30
N GLU A 46 -10.28 -6.75 3.20
CA GLU A 46 -11.27 -7.06 4.25
C GLU A 46 -10.63 -7.54 5.56
N ALA A 47 -9.44 -8.15 5.48
CA ALA A 47 -8.72 -8.64 6.63
C ALA A 47 -7.82 -7.58 7.31
N ILE A 48 -7.66 -6.40 6.71
CA ILE A 48 -6.86 -5.30 7.29
C ILE A 48 -7.79 -4.40 8.11
N GLU A 49 -7.42 -4.14 9.36
CA GLU A 49 -8.05 -3.09 10.16
C GLU A 49 -7.49 -1.73 9.73
N TYR A 50 -8.36 -0.80 9.38
CA TYR A 50 -8.02 0.58 9.04
C TYR A 50 -9.18 1.51 9.38
N ASP A 51 -8.85 2.78 9.63
CA ASP A 51 -9.80 3.87 9.90
C ASP A 51 -10.35 4.47 8.61
N GLU A 52 -9.48 4.64 7.61
CA GLU A 52 -9.80 5.31 6.36
C GLU A 52 -8.96 4.75 5.21
N GLY A 53 -9.64 4.48 4.09
CA GLY A 53 -9.05 3.88 2.90
C GLY A 53 -8.93 4.90 1.76
N PHE A 54 -7.81 4.86 1.05
CA PHE A 54 -7.52 5.73 -0.08
C PHE A 54 -7.05 4.94 -1.30
N LEU A 55 -7.61 5.27 -2.46
CA LEU A 55 -7.20 4.78 -3.76
C LEU A 55 -6.32 5.83 -4.44
N LEU A 56 -5.09 5.47 -4.79
CA LEU A 56 -4.18 6.36 -5.51
C LEU A 56 -4.53 6.40 -7.00
N GLU A 57 -5.14 7.50 -7.42
CA GLU A 57 -5.53 7.77 -8.79
C GLU A 57 -5.12 9.17 -9.23
N MET A 58 -4.62 9.29 -10.45
CA MET A 58 -4.10 10.57 -10.98
C MET A 58 -5.17 11.68 -11.00
N SER A 59 -6.44 11.32 -11.21
CA SER A 59 -7.59 12.24 -11.20
C SER A 59 -8.15 12.52 -9.81
N GLY A 60 -7.61 11.89 -8.77
CA GLY A 60 -8.02 12.09 -7.39
C GLY A 60 -7.66 13.48 -6.86
N LYS A 61 -8.18 13.79 -5.67
CA LYS A 61 -7.86 15.03 -4.96
C LYS A 61 -6.38 15.02 -4.55
N ASP A 62 -5.68 16.15 -4.65
CA ASP A 62 -4.26 16.21 -4.26
C ASP A 62 -4.11 15.75 -2.81
N LEU A 63 -3.20 14.81 -2.57
CA LEU A 63 -2.88 14.24 -1.25
C LEU A 63 -2.64 15.34 -0.20
N ARG A 64 -2.08 16.49 -0.62
CA ARG A 64 -1.79 17.63 0.25
C ARG A 64 -3.04 18.34 0.75
N GLU A 65 -4.16 18.20 0.05
CA GLU A 65 -5.46 18.78 0.41
C GLU A 65 -6.32 17.84 1.25
N ILE A 66 -5.87 16.61 1.48
CA ILE A 66 -6.53 15.65 2.37
C ILE A 66 -6.20 16.03 3.81
N GLU A 67 -7.19 15.95 4.70
CA GLU A 67 -6.97 16.12 6.13
C GLU A 67 -6.65 14.76 6.74
N PHE A 68 -5.41 14.58 7.18
CA PHE A 68 -5.00 13.39 7.93
C PHE A 68 -5.01 13.75 9.41
N LEU A 69 -5.72 12.97 10.21
CA LEU A 69 -5.79 13.08 11.66
C LEU A 69 -4.68 12.23 12.29
N PRO A 70 -4.09 12.67 13.41
CA PRO A 70 -3.16 11.84 14.18
C PRO A 70 -3.87 10.62 14.77
N ASP A 71 -3.09 9.59 15.11
CA ASP A 71 -3.56 8.36 15.78
C ASP A 71 -4.66 7.60 15.01
N ARG A 72 -4.62 7.63 13.67
CA ARG A 72 -5.49 6.85 12.79
C ARG A 72 -4.69 5.95 11.85
N ASP A 73 -5.26 4.80 11.52
CA ASP A 73 -4.66 3.83 10.59
C ASP A 73 -5.18 4.04 9.17
N TYR A 74 -4.28 4.40 8.25
CA TYR A 74 -4.61 4.69 6.85
C TYR A 74 -4.22 3.55 5.91
N LEU A 75 -5.16 3.09 5.08
CA LEU A 75 -4.91 2.11 4.04
C LEU A 75 -4.81 2.76 2.67
N PHE A 76 -3.65 2.64 2.02
CA PHE A 76 -3.42 3.13 0.67
C PHE A 76 -3.40 1.98 -0.35
N VAL A 77 -4.28 2.05 -1.34
CA VAL A 77 -4.38 1.08 -2.44
C VAL A 77 -3.87 1.73 -3.72
N LEU A 78 -2.98 1.03 -4.42
CA LEU A 78 -2.36 1.51 -5.65
C LEU A 78 -2.19 0.37 -6.64
N GLY A 79 -2.39 0.67 -7.92
CA GLY A 79 -2.19 -0.26 -9.02
C GLY A 79 -0.73 -0.36 -9.44
N ASP A 80 -0.46 -1.38 -10.25
CA ASP A 80 0.78 -1.47 -11.02
C ASP A 80 0.59 -0.80 -12.40
N HIS A 81 1.50 -1.08 -13.34
CA HIS A 81 1.43 -0.58 -14.70
C HIS A 81 0.19 -1.04 -15.52
N LEU A 82 -0.47 -2.13 -15.14
CA LEU A 82 -1.69 -2.63 -15.79
C LEU A 82 -2.96 -1.99 -15.18
N GLY A 83 -2.84 -1.40 -13.99
CA GLY A 83 -3.94 -0.80 -13.25
C GLY A 83 -4.67 -1.81 -12.35
N ILE A 84 -5.68 -1.31 -11.65
CA ILE A 84 -6.48 -2.13 -10.72
C ILE A 84 -7.67 -2.75 -11.49
N PRO A 85 -7.92 -4.07 -11.35
CA PRO A 85 -9.10 -4.73 -11.91
C PRO A 85 -10.42 -4.01 -11.56
N GLU A 86 -11.35 -3.97 -12.51
CA GLU A 86 -12.63 -3.26 -12.37
C GLU A 86 -13.45 -3.74 -11.16
N GLU A 87 -13.43 -5.05 -10.88
CA GLU A 87 -14.08 -5.63 -9.70
C GLU A 87 -13.58 -5.01 -8.39
N ILE A 88 -12.26 -4.84 -8.27
CA ILE A 88 -11.63 -4.23 -7.11
C ILE A 88 -11.96 -2.74 -7.06
N LEU A 89 -11.89 -2.03 -8.19
CA LEU A 89 -12.28 -0.61 -8.24
C LEU A 89 -13.72 -0.39 -7.78
N LYS A 90 -14.65 -1.25 -8.19
CA LYS A 90 -16.06 -1.19 -7.77
C LYS A 90 -16.22 -1.45 -6.27
N TYR A 91 -15.46 -2.40 -5.73
CA TYR A 91 -15.44 -2.67 -4.30
C TYR A 91 -14.94 -1.47 -3.51
N LEU A 92 -13.80 -0.88 -3.90
CA LEU A 92 -13.21 0.28 -3.23
C LEU A 92 -14.18 1.47 -3.22
N LYS A 93 -14.85 1.73 -4.35
CA LYS A 93 -15.86 2.80 -4.45
C LYS A 93 -17.08 2.55 -3.57
N THR A 94 -17.51 1.29 -3.45
CA THR A 94 -18.66 0.90 -2.62
C THR A 94 -18.33 1.03 -1.13
N ASN A 95 -17.08 0.82 -0.75
CA ASN A 95 -16.58 0.97 0.61
C ASN A 95 -15.96 2.35 0.87
N GLU A 96 -16.39 3.36 0.11
CA GLU A 96 -16.08 4.78 0.32
C GLU A 96 -14.58 5.13 0.36
N PHE A 97 -13.73 4.38 -0.36
CA PHE A 97 -12.33 4.76 -0.51
C PHE A 97 -12.20 6.10 -1.23
N GLY A 98 -11.47 7.04 -0.62
CA GLY A 98 -11.19 8.34 -1.23
C GLY A 98 -10.22 8.21 -2.40
N GLU A 99 -10.53 8.81 -3.56
CA GLU A 99 -9.59 8.89 -4.68
C GLU A 99 -8.62 10.06 -4.46
N ILE A 100 -7.33 9.76 -4.35
CA ILE A 100 -6.26 10.74 -4.08
C ILE A 100 -5.16 10.71 -5.13
N SER A 101 -4.59 11.86 -5.42
CA SER A 101 -3.48 12.02 -6.36
C SER A 101 -2.21 12.46 -5.62
N VAL A 102 -1.08 11.83 -5.96
CA VAL A 102 0.24 12.22 -5.47
C VAL A 102 0.94 13.25 -6.37
N GLY A 103 0.31 13.61 -7.50
CA GLY A 103 0.83 14.62 -8.42
C GLY A 103 0.21 14.53 -9.82
N PRO A 104 0.56 15.47 -10.72
CA PRO A 104 -0.11 15.65 -12.00
C PRO A 104 0.35 14.69 -13.11
N LEU A 105 1.26 13.75 -12.83
CA LEU A 105 1.83 12.84 -13.81
C LEU A 105 1.57 11.38 -13.43
N LYS A 106 1.78 10.48 -14.39
CA LYS A 106 1.86 9.04 -14.11
C LYS A 106 3.23 8.73 -13.50
N TYR A 107 3.22 8.06 -12.35
CA TYR A 107 4.43 7.66 -11.64
C TYR A 107 4.49 6.13 -11.51
N PHE A 108 5.70 5.61 -11.30
CA PHE A 108 5.85 4.23 -10.83
C PHE A 108 5.25 4.09 -9.42
N SER A 109 4.66 2.94 -9.12
CA SER A 109 4.04 2.65 -7.83
C SER A 109 5.02 2.85 -6.66
N SER A 110 6.32 2.58 -6.86
CA SER A 110 7.37 2.86 -5.88
C SER A 110 7.52 4.35 -5.56
N HIS A 111 7.41 5.23 -6.56
CA HIS A 111 7.44 6.67 -6.33
C HIS A 111 6.18 7.16 -5.59
N CYS A 112 5.02 6.58 -5.89
CA CYS A 112 3.78 6.87 -5.17
C CYS A 112 3.93 6.58 -3.67
N ILE A 113 4.48 5.42 -3.31
CA ILE A 113 4.76 5.04 -1.92
C ILE A 113 5.67 6.06 -1.24
N VAL A 114 6.76 6.48 -1.91
CA VAL A 114 7.69 7.49 -1.36
C VAL A 114 7.00 8.83 -1.14
N MET A 115 6.15 9.29 -2.07
CA MET A 115 5.46 10.57 -1.95
C MET A 115 4.42 10.57 -0.84
N VAL A 116 3.69 9.46 -0.66
CA VAL A 116 2.77 9.30 0.48
C VAL A 116 3.53 9.38 1.79
N HIS A 117 4.60 8.60 1.96
CA HIS A 117 5.40 8.64 3.19
C HIS A 117 5.99 10.02 3.45
N ASN A 118 6.57 10.68 2.44
CA ASN A 118 7.11 12.01 2.60
C ASN A 118 6.05 13.04 3.06
N GLU A 119 4.82 12.93 2.57
CA GLU A 119 3.73 13.80 3.03
C GLU A 119 3.32 13.50 4.48
N MET A 120 3.25 12.23 4.87
CA MET A 120 2.97 11.83 6.26
C MET A 120 4.06 12.31 7.22
N ASP A 121 5.33 12.13 6.86
CA ASP A 121 6.48 12.57 7.65
C ASP A 121 6.45 14.09 7.86
N ARG A 122 6.11 14.85 6.81
CA ARG A 122 5.96 16.32 6.88
C ARG A 122 4.87 16.79 7.83
N ARG A 123 3.84 15.98 8.07
CA ARG A 123 2.69 16.33 8.92
C ARG A 123 2.87 15.89 10.37
N PHE A 124 3.50 14.73 10.59
CA PHE A 124 3.47 14.05 11.88
C PHE A 124 4.85 13.82 12.51
N CYS A 125 5.95 14.01 11.77
CA CYS A 125 7.30 13.76 12.27
C CYS A 125 8.17 15.02 12.43
N SER A 126 7.56 16.21 12.36
CA SER A 126 8.21 17.51 12.61
C SER A 126 8.15 17.94 14.07
#